data_AF-A0AAV8GR76-F1
#
_entry.id   AF-A0AAV8GR76-F1
#
_cell.length_a   1.000
_cell.length_b   1.000
_cell.length_c   1.000
_cell.angle_alpha   90.00
_cell.angle_beta   90.00
_cell.angle_gamma   90.00
#
_symmetry.space_group_name_H-M   'P 1'
#
loop_
_entity.id
_entity.type
_entity.pdbx_description
1 polymer ?
#
loop_
_entity_poly.entity_id
_entity_poly.type
_entity_poly.pdbx_seq_one_letter_code
_entity_poly.pdbx_strand_id
1 'polypeptide(L)'
;MEISEISPEVDDYIKESIEISLGLPISEKNMQLKIVALEDTSHRLQSQIFELEDRLILAKAEANLNAQGLRRSIEDKEKILSEYAQLQEHQSKLEEGFKRTVEACDELERDNEELYAKLIDSSKVRVDLMAQVESLKVEKEQLLVNLNKAEEEVVLLSKENKILEREKKVFAEQFKRRQLGHDPKLPASSSAKIKGKSGIRKSTAAGRLIDSDKEDARDPLTPINFNSPELDAFHPSV
;
A
#
# COMPACT_ATOMS: atom_id res chain seq x y z
N MET A 1 -76.41 -77.95 -62.51
CA MET A 1 -76.23 -77.02 -61.38
C MET A 1 -76.05 -77.89 -60.17
N GLU A 2 -74.81 -78.02 -59.70
CA GLU A 2 -74.49 -78.72 -58.45
C GLU A 2 -75.11 -77.91 -57.31
N ILE A 3 -75.98 -78.55 -56.53
CA ILE A 3 -76.47 -77.99 -55.27
C ILE A 3 -75.28 -78.09 -54.32
N SER A 4 -74.69 -76.95 -53.98
CA SER A 4 -73.61 -76.88 -53.00
C SER A 4 -74.08 -77.58 -51.73
N GLU A 5 -73.45 -78.71 -51.38
CA GLU A 5 -73.66 -79.37 -50.10
C GLU A 5 -73.29 -78.37 -49.01
N ILE A 6 -74.33 -77.81 -48.39
CA ILE A 6 -74.21 -76.95 -47.22
C ILE A 6 -73.67 -77.86 -46.13
N SER A 7 -72.55 -77.47 -45.50
CA SER A 7 -71.94 -78.23 -44.42
C SER A 7 -73.01 -78.57 -43.38
N PRO A 8 -73.06 -79.81 -42.85
CA PRO A 8 -74.07 -80.21 -41.86
C PRO A 8 -74.11 -79.28 -40.65
N GLU A 9 -72.97 -78.69 -40.30
CA GLU A 9 -72.84 -77.70 -39.22
C GLU A 9 -73.58 -76.37 -39.53
N VAL A 10 -73.64 -76.00 -40.81
CA VAL A 10 -74.34 -74.80 -41.30
C VAL A 10 -75.83 -75.09 -41.49
N ASP A 11 -76.21 -76.29 -41.95
CA ASP A 11 -77.63 -76.70 -42.03
C ASP A 11 -78.29 -76.77 -40.64
N ASP A 12 -77.58 -77.34 -39.66
CA ASP A 12 -78.01 -77.40 -38.27
C ASP A 12 -78.16 -75.99 -37.67
N TYR A 13 -77.20 -75.09 -37.92
CA TYR A 13 -77.28 -73.69 -37.48
C TYR A 13 -78.47 -72.93 -38.09
N ILE A 14 -78.78 -73.16 -39.37
CA ILE A 14 -79.92 -72.54 -40.06
C ILE A 14 -81.25 -73.04 -39.49
N LYS A 15 -81.41 -74.35 -39.26
CA LYS A 15 -82.61 -74.91 -38.60
C LYS A 15 -82.83 -74.33 -37.22
N GLU A 16 -81.78 -74.29 -36.41
CA GLU A 16 -81.86 -73.78 -35.04
C GLU A 16 -82.18 -72.28 -34.99
N SER A 17 -81.61 -71.48 -35.90
CA SER A 17 -81.90 -70.05 -35.98
C SER A 17 -83.37 -69.76 -36.31
N ILE A 18 -83.99 -70.61 -37.16
CA ILE A 18 -85.42 -70.55 -37.50
C ILE A 18 -86.27 -70.98 -36.29
N GLU A 19 -85.91 -72.06 -35.60
CA GLU A 19 -86.64 -72.55 -34.42
C GLU A 19 -86.62 -71.55 -33.26
N ILE A 20 -85.49 -70.90 -33.01
CA ILE A 20 -85.32 -69.82 -32.01
C ILE A 20 -86.20 -68.62 -32.34
N SER A 21 -86.27 -68.22 -33.61
CA SER A 21 -87.07 -67.08 -34.07
C SER A 21 -88.59 -67.33 -33.97
N LEU A 22 -89.01 -68.60 -33.93
CA LEU A 22 -90.40 -69.04 -33.80
C LEU A 22 -90.83 -69.31 -32.35
N GLY A 23 -89.94 -69.13 -31.36
CA GLY A 23 -90.25 -69.35 -29.95
C GLY A 23 -90.43 -70.83 -29.58
N LEU A 24 -89.88 -71.75 -30.38
CA LEU A 24 -89.93 -73.19 -30.10
C LEU A 24 -88.91 -73.57 -29.01
N PRO A 25 -89.16 -74.64 -28.22
CA PRO A 25 -88.26 -75.07 -27.17
C PRO A 25 -86.89 -75.43 -27.74
N ILE A 26 -85.84 -74.83 -27.20
CA ILE A 26 -84.45 -75.11 -27.57
C ILE A 26 -84.18 -76.61 -27.35
N SER A 27 -83.52 -77.27 -28.31
CA SER A 27 -83.15 -78.67 -28.12
C SER A 27 -82.22 -78.83 -26.91
N GLU A 28 -82.41 -79.91 -26.15
CA GLU A 28 -81.61 -80.22 -24.95
C GLU A 28 -80.10 -80.18 -25.26
N LYS A 29 -79.71 -80.68 -26.45
CA LYS A 29 -78.33 -80.72 -26.93
C LYS A 29 -77.73 -79.31 -27.10
N ASN A 30 -78.48 -78.35 -27.62
CA ASN A 30 -78.01 -76.97 -27.79
C ASN A 30 -77.82 -76.26 -26.45
N MET A 31 -78.76 -76.47 -25.53
CA MET A 31 -78.67 -75.91 -24.19
C MET A 31 -77.44 -76.44 -23.45
N GLN A 32 -77.16 -77.75 -23.54
CA GLN A 32 -75.96 -78.36 -22.98
C GLN A 32 -74.68 -77.79 -23.61
N LEU A 33 -74.62 -77.62 -24.93
CA LEU A 33 -73.47 -77.00 -25.61
C LEU A 33 -73.22 -75.56 -25.16
N LYS A 34 -74.27 -74.76 -25.00
CA LYS A 34 -74.16 -73.38 -24.50
C LYS A 34 -73.67 -73.33 -23.05
N ILE A 35 -74.12 -74.24 -22.20
CA ILE A 35 -73.64 -74.36 -20.81
C ILE A 35 -72.14 -74.63 -20.81
N VAL A 36 -71.68 -75.64 -21.55
CA VAL A 36 -70.25 -76.00 -21.63
C VAL A 36 -69.42 -74.84 -22.19
N ALA A 37 -69.88 -74.17 -23.26
CA ALA A 37 -69.19 -73.03 -23.83
C ALA A 37 -69.12 -71.83 -22.85
N LEU A 38 -70.19 -71.57 -22.10
CA LEU A 38 -70.22 -70.54 -21.06
C LEU A 38 -69.26 -70.88 -19.91
N GLU A 39 -69.26 -72.12 -19.43
CA GLU A 39 -68.34 -72.59 -18.38
C GLU A 39 -66.88 -72.40 -18.80
N ASP A 40 -66.52 -72.78 -20.03
CA ASP A 40 -65.16 -72.59 -20.57
C ASP A 40 -64.76 -71.10 -20.64
N THR A 41 -65.66 -70.25 -21.14
CA THR A 41 -65.40 -68.80 -21.18
C THR A 41 -65.26 -68.19 -19.78
N SER A 42 -66.06 -68.66 -18.82
CA SER A 42 -66.00 -68.22 -17.42
C SER A 42 -64.67 -68.61 -16.78
N HIS A 43 -64.20 -69.84 -16.99
CA HIS A 43 -62.88 -70.27 -16.52
C HIS A 43 -61.76 -69.43 -17.13
N ARG A 44 -61.81 -69.15 -18.44
CA ARG A 44 -60.82 -68.31 -19.11
C ARG A 44 -60.79 -66.89 -18.55
N LEU A 45 -61.96 -66.29 -18.31
CA LEU A 45 -62.07 -64.96 -17.70
C LEU A 45 -61.53 -64.95 -16.26
N GLN A 46 -61.83 -65.98 -15.46
CA GLN A 46 -61.29 -66.11 -14.11
C GLN A 46 -59.76 -66.20 -14.12
N SER A 47 -59.17 -66.98 -15.03
CA SER A 47 -57.71 -67.03 -15.18
C SER A 47 -57.11 -65.68 -15.55
N GLN A 48 -57.75 -64.92 -16.45
CA GLN A 48 -57.31 -63.57 -16.80
C GLN A 48 -57.42 -62.58 -15.64
N ILE A 49 -58.50 -62.67 -14.85
CA ILE A 49 -58.69 -61.82 -13.66
C ILE A 49 -57.54 -62.05 -12.67
N PHE A 50 -57.21 -63.31 -12.39
CA PHE A 50 -56.12 -63.64 -11.47
C PHE A 50 -54.76 -63.09 -11.96
N GLU A 51 -54.45 -63.26 -13.25
CA GLU A 51 -53.21 -62.72 -13.83
C GLU A 51 -53.16 -61.19 -13.76
N LEU A 52 -54.29 -60.52 -14.00
CA LEU A 52 -54.37 -59.05 -13.90
C LEU A 52 -54.24 -58.57 -12.46
N GLU A 53 -54.79 -59.29 -11.48
CA GLU A 53 -54.63 -59.00 -10.06
C GLU A 53 -53.16 -59.09 -9.62
N ASP A 54 -52.45 -60.14 -10.03
CA ASP A 54 -51.02 -60.30 -9.76
C ASP A 54 -50.19 -59.16 -10.39
N ARG A 55 -50.46 -58.83 -11.66
CA ARG A 55 -49.81 -57.70 -12.34
C ARG A 55 -50.09 -56.37 -11.64
N LEU A 56 -51.32 -56.16 -11.15
CA LEU A 56 -51.69 -54.95 -10.41
C LEU A 56 -50.95 -54.86 -9.08
N ILE A 57 -50.79 -55.98 -8.36
CA ILE A 57 -50.02 -56.03 -7.11
C ILE A 57 -48.55 -55.67 -7.37
N LEU A 58 -47.94 -56.26 -8.40
CA LEU A 58 -46.56 -55.96 -8.79
C LEU A 58 -46.39 -54.49 -9.17
N ALA A 59 -47.27 -53.96 -10.03
CA ALA A 59 -47.23 -52.56 -10.44
C ALA A 59 -47.38 -51.60 -9.25
N LYS A 60 -48.23 -51.93 -8.28
CA LYS A 60 -48.38 -51.14 -7.04
C LYS A 60 -47.12 -51.18 -6.18
N ALA A 61 -46.51 -52.35 -6.02
CA ALA A 61 -45.27 -52.49 -5.26
C ALA A 61 -44.12 -51.70 -5.91
N GLU A 62 -43.97 -51.82 -7.23
CA GLU A 62 -42.98 -51.08 -8.01
C GLU A 62 -43.20 -49.56 -7.93
N ALA A 63 -44.43 -49.09 -8.13
CA ALA A 63 -44.77 -47.68 -8.01
C ALA A 63 -44.47 -47.12 -6.60
N ASN A 64 -44.70 -47.91 -5.55
CA ASN A 64 -44.41 -47.50 -4.17
C ASN A 64 -42.89 -47.36 -3.94
N LEU A 65 -42.10 -48.35 -4.36
CA LEU A 65 -40.65 -48.30 -4.25
C LEU A 65 -40.06 -47.14 -5.04
N ASN A 66 -40.55 -46.90 -6.26
CA ASN A 66 -40.12 -45.77 -7.09
C ASN A 66 -40.48 -44.42 -6.43
N ALA A 67 -41.68 -44.29 -5.89
CA ALA A 67 -42.09 -43.08 -5.17
C ALA A 67 -41.23 -42.85 -3.92
N GLN A 68 -40.90 -43.91 -3.18
CA GLN A 68 -40.02 -43.82 -2.02
C GLN A 68 -38.58 -43.43 -2.40
N GLY A 69 -38.04 -44.02 -3.47
CA GLY A 69 -36.72 -43.68 -4.00
C GLY A 69 -36.65 -42.22 -4.45
N LEU A 70 -37.69 -41.74 -5.14
CA LEU A 70 -37.77 -40.35 -5.56
C LEU A 70 -37.81 -39.39 -4.37
N ARG A 71 -38.59 -39.70 -3.32
CA ARG A 71 -38.64 -38.89 -2.09
C ARG A 71 -37.26 -38.74 -1.45
N ARG A 72 -36.54 -39.85 -1.25
CA ARG A 72 -35.17 -39.82 -0.69
C ARG A 72 -34.22 -38.99 -1.56
N SER A 73 -34.31 -39.16 -2.89
CA SER A 73 -33.48 -38.35 -3.82
C SER A 73 -33.78 -36.85 -3.73
N ILE A 74 -35.03 -36.46 -3.48
CA ILE A 74 -35.40 -35.06 -3.29
C ILE A 74 -34.82 -34.55 -1.96
N GLU A 75 -35.01 -35.29 -0.86
CA GLU A 75 -34.47 -34.95 0.46
C GLU A 75 -32.94 -34.77 0.43
N ASP A 76 -32.21 -35.69 -0.23
CA ASP A 76 -30.76 -35.58 -0.39
C ASP A 76 -30.35 -34.35 -1.20
N LYS A 77 -31.09 -34.02 -2.26
CA LYS A 77 -30.84 -32.80 -3.06
C LYS A 77 -31.10 -31.53 -2.26
N GLU A 78 -32.18 -31.48 -1.50
CA GLU A 78 -32.51 -30.35 -0.62
C GLU A 78 -31.43 -30.15 0.45
N LYS A 79 -30.93 -31.24 1.04
CA LYS A 79 -29.82 -31.20 1.97
C LYS A 79 -28.55 -30.64 1.33
N ILE A 80 -28.17 -31.12 0.14
CA ILE A 80 -27.00 -30.62 -0.59
C ILE A 80 -27.16 -29.13 -0.92
N LEU A 81 -28.35 -28.68 -1.32
CA LEU A 81 -28.61 -27.26 -1.59
C LEU A 81 -28.45 -26.40 -0.33
N SER A 82 -28.90 -26.88 0.83
CA SER A 82 -28.69 -26.20 2.10
C SER A 82 -27.20 -26.12 2.47
N GLU A 83 -26.45 -27.21 2.30
CA GLU A 83 -25.00 -27.24 2.55
C GLU A 83 -24.25 -26.30 1.60
N TYR A 84 -24.65 -26.26 0.32
CA TYR A 84 -24.09 -25.34 -0.66
C TYR A 84 -24.35 -23.88 -0.30
N ALA A 85 -25.56 -23.54 0.16
CA ALA A 85 -25.89 -22.19 0.61
C ALA A 85 -25.03 -21.76 1.82
N GLN A 86 -24.82 -22.66 2.79
CA GLN A 86 -23.93 -22.40 3.93
C GLN A 86 -22.48 -22.21 3.50
N LEU A 87 -22.00 -23.03 2.56
CA LEU A 87 -20.64 -22.92 2.03
C LEU A 87 -20.45 -21.59 1.29
N GLN A 88 -21.46 -21.16 0.52
CA GLN A 88 -21.44 -19.87 -0.17
C GLN A 88 -21.39 -18.70 0.82
N GLU A 89 -22.15 -18.77 1.92
CA GLU A 89 -22.10 -17.76 2.99
C GLU A 89 -20.71 -17.72 3.63
N HIS A 90 -20.13 -18.87 3.93
CA HIS A 90 -18.78 -18.96 4.49
C HIS A 90 -17.72 -18.40 3.53
N GLN A 91 -17.83 -18.71 2.22
CA GLN A 91 -16.95 -18.16 1.20
C GLN A 91 -17.04 -16.63 1.16
N SER A 92 -18.25 -16.06 1.18
CA SER A 92 -18.44 -14.60 1.18
C SER A 92 -17.82 -13.94 2.42
N LYS A 93 -17.99 -14.53 3.60
CA LYS A 93 -17.37 -14.03 4.85
C LYS A 93 -15.84 -14.09 4.79
N LEU A 94 -15.31 -15.16 4.22
CA LEU A 94 -13.87 -15.35 4.07
C LEU A 94 -13.28 -14.34 3.09
N GLU A 95 -13.92 -14.13 1.94
CA GLU A 95 -13.53 -13.12 0.96
C GLU A 95 -13.52 -11.70 1.55
N GLU A 96 -14.56 -11.36 2.33
CA GLU A 96 -14.62 -10.07 3.02
C GLU A 96 -13.53 -9.94 4.09
N GLY A 97 -13.26 -11.01 4.84
CA GLY A 97 -12.17 -11.07 5.80
C GLY A 97 -10.81 -10.84 5.14
N PHE A 98 -10.52 -11.54 4.05
CA PHE A 98 -9.30 -11.36 3.27
C PHE A 98 -9.17 -9.93 2.74
N LYS A 99 -10.25 -9.37 2.18
CA LYS A 99 -10.25 -7.99 1.70
C LYS A 99 -9.85 -7.00 2.80
N ARG A 100 -10.45 -7.10 4.00
CA ARG A 100 -10.09 -6.24 5.14
C ARG A 100 -8.63 -6.43 5.57
N THR A 101 -8.12 -7.66 5.55
CA THR A 101 -6.70 -7.90 5.91
C THR A 101 -5.74 -7.31 4.90
N VAL A 102 -6.06 -7.36 3.61
CA VAL A 102 -5.25 -6.72 2.56
C VAL A 102 -5.26 -5.21 2.73
N GLU A 103 -6.42 -4.59 2.93
CA GLU A 103 -6.54 -3.14 3.19
C GLU A 103 -5.72 -2.70 4.42
N ALA A 104 -5.74 -3.50 5.50
CA ALA A 104 -4.93 -3.23 6.69
C ALA A 104 -3.42 -3.37 6.44
N CYS A 105 -3.00 -4.32 5.59
CA CYS A 105 -1.60 -4.43 5.18
C CYS A 105 -1.15 -3.20 4.37
N ASP A 106 -1.98 -2.72 3.44
CA ASP A 106 -1.70 -1.53 2.62
C ASP A 106 -1.63 -0.25 3.48
N GLU A 107 -2.42 -0.17 4.56
CA GLU A 107 -2.32 0.89 5.57
C GLU A 107 -0.98 0.83 6.32
N LEU A 108 -0.60 -0.35 6.83
CA LEU A 108 0.65 -0.54 7.55
C LEU A 108 1.87 -0.27 6.66
N GLU A 109 1.83 -0.62 5.37
CA GLU A 109 2.90 -0.31 4.42
C GLU A 109 3.10 1.20 4.28
N ARG A 110 2.01 1.96 4.09
CA ARG A 110 2.04 3.42 4.01
C ARG A 110 2.60 4.06 5.29
N ASP A 111 2.13 3.61 6.46
CA ASP A 111 2.62 4.11 7.74
C ASP A 111 4.12 3.83 7.93
N ASN A 112 4.57 2.65 7.49
CA ASN A 112 5.98 2.27 7.56
C ASN A 112 6.85 3.16 6.67
N GLU A 113 6.42 3.43 5.43
CA GLU A 113 7.09 4.37 4.53
C GLU A 113 7.20 5.77 5.13
N GLU A 114 6.11 6.27 5.74
CA GLU A 114 6.10 7.57 6.41
C GLU A 114 7.07 7.62 7.61
N LEU A 115 7.10 6.55 8.41
CA LEU A 115 8.04 6.42 9.52
C LEU A 115 9.50 6.39 9.05
N TYR A 116 9.80 5.67 7.97
CA TYR A 116 11.13 5.67 7.36
C TYR A 116 11.54 7.05 6.87
N ALA A 117 10.65 7.78 6.19
CA ALA A 117 10.91 9.14 5.74
C ALA A 117 11.25 10.08 6.91
N LYS A 118 10.41 10.06 7.97
CA LYS A 118 10.64 10.84 9.20
C LYS A 118 11.97 10.49 9.88
N LEU A 119 12.34 9.21 9.89
CA LEU A 119 13.59 8.75 10.48
C LEU A 119 14.81 9.28 9.72
N ILE A 120 14.76 9.25 8.39
CA ILE A 120 15.81 9.79 7.52
C ILE A 120 15.97 11.29 7.75
N ASP A 121 14.87 12.05 7.77
CA ASP A 121 14.90 13.49 8.01
C ASP A 121 15.47 13.83 9.38
N SER A 122 15.02 13.12 10.43
CA SER A 122 15.55 13.27 11.79
C SER A 122 17.05 12.95 11.87
N SER A 123 17.50 11.92 11.15
CA SER A 123 18.91 11.56 11.06
C SER A 123 19.72 12.66 10.38
N LYS A 124 19.21 13.24 9.29
CA LYS A 124 19.86 14.36 8.59
C LYS A 124 20.01 15.58 9.50
N VAL A 125 18.94 15.99 10.18
CA VAL A 125 18.97 17.10 11.15
C VAL A 125 20.01 16.84 12.24
N ARG A 126 20.10 15.61 12.74
CA ARG A 126 21.12 15.23 13.73
C ARG A 126 22.53 15.38 13.19
N VAL A 127 22.80 14.95 11.95
CA VAL A 127 24.11 15.10 11.30
C VAL A 127 24.48 16.57 11.14
N ASP A 128 23.55 17.40 10.66
CA ASP A 128 23.78 18.84 10.49
C ASP A 128 24.06 19.53 11.83
N LEU A 129 23.33 19.17 12.89
CA LEU A 129 23.57 19.68 14.24
C LEU A 129 24.93 19.23 14.79
N MET A 130 25.35 17.98 14.57
CA MET A 130 26.67 17.51 14.99
C MET A 130 27.80 18.29 14.29
N ALA A 131 27.65 18.59 13.01
CA ALA A 131 28.62 19.41 12.27
C ALA A 131 28.71 20.83 12.84
N GLN A 132 27.57 21.47 13.14
CA GLN A 132 27.55 22.80 13.76
C GLN A 132 28.20 22.80 15.15
N VAL A 133 27.92 21.79 15.98
CA VAL A 133 28.54 21.64 17.30
C VAL A 133 30.05 21.54 17.19
N GLU A 134 30.56 20.78 16.21
CA GLU A 134 32.01 20.64 16.02
C GLU A 134 32.66 21.94 15.53
N SER A 135 32.02 22.65 14.60
CA SER A 135 32.47 23.99 14.16
C SER A 135 32.53 24.98 15.34
N LEU A 136 31.51 25.00 16.20
CA LEU A 136 31.46 25.88 17.37
C LEU A 136 32.53 25.53 18.42
N LYS A 137 32.89 24.26 18.58
CA LYS A 137 34.01 23.87 19.46
C LYS A 137 35.33 24.43 18.95
N VAL A 138 35.60 24.29 17.65
CA VAL A 138 36.82 24.83 17.02
C VAL A 138 36.87 26.35 17.16
N GLU A 139 35.77 27.05 16.88
CA GLU A 139 35.69 28.51 17.04
C GLU A 139 35.92 28.94 18.49
N LYS A 140 35.32 28.24 19.46
CA LYS A 140 35.53 28.49 20.89
C LYS A 140 37.01 28.35 21.29
N GLU A 141 37.68 27.30 20.86
CA GLU A 141 39.11 27.09 21.14
C GLU A 141 39.97 28.20 20.54
N GLN A 142 39.65 28.61 19.31
CA GLN A 142 40.34 29.73 18.66
C GLN A 142 40.14 31.06 19.41
N LEU A 143 38.93 31.33 19.89
CA LEU A 143 38.63 32.52 20.69
C LEU A 143 39.38 32.52 22.03
N LEU A 144 39.51 31.36 22.70
CA LEU A 144 40.29 31.24 23.94
C LEU A 144 41.77 31.57 23.72
N VAL A 145 42.36 31.08 22.62
CA VAL A 145 43.76 31.41 22.26
C VAL A 145 43.92 32.90 22.00
N ASN A 146 42.97 33.52 21.28
CA ASN A 146 43.03 34.95 20.99
C ASN A 146 42.87 35.80 22.27
N LEU A 147 41.99 35.39 23.19
CA LEU A 147 41.80 36.05 24.48
C LEU A 147 43.09 36.03 25.30
N ASN A 148 43.73 34.87 25.48
CA ASN A 148 44.99 34.75 26.22
C ASN A 148 46.09 35.65 25.63
N LYS A 149 46.23 35.68 24.30
CA LYS A 149 47.20 36.56 23.62
C LYS A 149 46.93 38.04 23.89
N ALA A 150 45.66 38.45 23.83
CA ALA A 150 45.28 39.84 24.12
C ALA A 150 45.56 40.20 25.60
N GLU A 151 45.31 39.28 26.53
CA GLU A 151 45.64 39.47 27.95
C GLU A 151 47.16 39.62 28.17
N GLU A 152 47.98 38.81 27.51
CA GLU A 152 49.45 38.92 27.56
C GLU A 152 49.95 40.27 26.99
N GLU A 153 49.40 40.71 25.86
CA GLU A 153 49.75 41.98 25.23
C GLU A 153 49.44 43.17 26.15
N VAL A 154 48.27 43.16 26.83
CA VAL A 154 47.90 44.19 27.81
C VAL A 154 48.91 44.26 28.96
N VAL A 155 49.40 43.11 29.44
CA VAL A 155 50.43 43.07 30.49
C VAL A 155 51.75 43.67 30.01
N LEU A 156 52.17 43.35 28.79
CA LEU A 156 53.39 43.90 28.18
C LEU A 156 53.28 45.41 27.99
N LEU A 157 52.18 45.88 27.39
CA LEU A 157 51.91 47.30 27.19
C LEU A 157 51.83 48.07 28.53
N SER A 158 51.27 47.47 29.57
CA SER A 158 51.26 48.08 30.92
C SER A 158 52.68 48.26 31.47
N LYS A 159 53.56 47.28 31.28
CA LYS A 159 54.97 47.37 31.70
C LYS A 159 55.71 48.45 30.89
N GLU A 160 55.52 48.47 29.58
CA GLU A 160 56.12 49.48 28.68
C GLU A 160 55.64 50.89 29.04
N ASN A 161 54.33 51.08 29.25
CA ASN A 161 53.77 52.37 29.69
C ASN A 161 54.38 52.84 31.02
N LYS A 162 54.58 51.94 31.99
CA LYS A 162 55.28 52.28 33.24
C LYS A 162 56.72 52.73 33.02
N ILE A 163 57.43 52.18 32.03
CA ILE A 163 58.80 52.61 31.69
C ILE A 163 58.76 53.99 31.05
N LEU A 164 57.91 54.19 30.05
CA LEU A 164 57.73 55.46 29.35
C LEU A 164 57.31 56.59 30.30
N GLU A 165 56.44 56.32 31.28
CA GLU A 165 56.07 57.30 32.31
C GLU A 165 57.27 57.75 33.15
N ARG A 166 58.15 56.81 33.54
CA ARG A 166 59.38 57.14 34.28
C ARG A 166 60.31 57.99 33.43
N GLU A 167 60.56 57.60 32.18
CA GLU A 167 61.40 58.34 31.25
C GLU A 167 60.86 59.74 30.96
N LYS A 168 59.55 59.86 30.73
CA LYS A 168 58.85 61.14 30.56
C LYS A 168 59.03 62.04 31.78
N LYS A 169 58.92 61.48 32.99
CA LYS A 169 59.15 62.23 34.23
C LYS A 169 60.60 62.71 34.34
N VAL A 170 61.58 61.84 34.08
CA VAL A 170 63.01 62.18 34.07
C VAL A 170 63.30 63.29 33.05
N PHE A 171 62.78 63.16 31.83
CA PHE A 171 62.95 64.14 30.78
C PHE A 171 62.34 65.50 31.16
N ALA A 172 61.14 65.50 31.74
CA ALA A 172 60.48 66.71 32.22
C ALA A 172 61.28 67.40 33.34
N GLU A 173 61.86 66.63 34.27
CA GLU A 173 62.75 67.16 35.32
C GLU A 173 64.03 67.75 34.73
N GLN A 174 64.68 67.06 33.77
CA GLN A 174 65.86 67.58 33.08
C GLN A 174 65.55 68.87 32.30
N PHE A 175 64.41 68.93 31.61
CA PHE A 175 63.96 70.12 30.88
C PHE A 175 63.70 71.29 31.83
N LYS A 176 63.02 71.06 32.97
CA LYS A 176 62.83 72.08 34.02
C LYS A 176 64.16 72.58 34.57
N ARG A 177 65.14 71.70 34.82
CA ARG A 177 66.49 72.10 35.26
C ARG A 177 67.21 72.96 34.23
N ARG A 178 67.07 72.64 32.93
CA ARG A 178 67.63 73.46 31.84
C ARG A 178 66.92 74.82 31.71
N GLN A 179 65.63 74.91 32.03
CA GLN A 179 64.88 76.18 32.04
C GLN A 179 65.13 77.03 33.31
N LEU A 180 65.32 76.43 34.49
CA LEU A 180 65.66 77.12 35.75
C LEU A 180 67.11 77.65 35.81
N GLY A 181 67.95 77.26 34.84
CA GLY A 181 69.28 77.84 34.64
C GLY A 181 69.29 79.09 33.74
N HIS A 182 68.13 79.59 33.32
CA HIS A 182 68.04 80.78 32.48
C HIS A 182 66.99 81.75 33.01
N ASP A 183 67.44 82.81 33.67
CA ASP A 183 66.62 84.00 33.91
C ASP A 183 66.31 84.70 32.56
N PRO A 184 65.15 85.36 32.43
CA PRO A 184 64.67 85.88 31.17
C PRO A 184 65.27 87.26 30.87
N LYS A 185 65.92 87.39 29.71
CA LYS A 185 66.06 88.67 29.00
C LYS A 185 66.19 88.42 27.50
N LEU A 186 65.09 88.71 26.79
CA LEU A 186 65.10 88.99 25.35
C LEU A 186 65.99 90.22 25.09
N PRO A 187 66.62 90.35 23.90
CA PRO A 187 65.91 91.04 22.83
C PRO A 187 66.08 90.42 21.44
N ALA A 188 65.13 90.80 20.59
CA ALA A 188 65.01 90.49 19.18
C ALA A 188 66.22 90.87 18.32
N SER A 189 66.40 90.17 17.18
CA SER A 189 66.87 90.78 15.93
C SER A 189 66.58 89.91 14.70
N SER A 190 65.83 90.48 13.74
CA SER A 190 65.92 90.36 12.27
C SER A 190 66.30 89.02 11.61
N SER A 191 65.39 88.37 10.88
CA SER A 191 65.17 88.54 9.42
C SER A 191 66.37 88.20 8.51
N ALA A 192 66.29 87.04 7.84
CA ALA A 192 66.85 86.84 6.49
C ALA A 192 65.98 85.85 5.68
N LYS A 193 65.58 86.32 4.49
CA LYS A 193 64.84 85.62 3.42
C LYS A 193 65.76 84.67 2.65
N ILE A 194 65.35 83.41 2.44
CA ILE A 194 65.61 82.58 1.22
C ILE A 194 64.45 81.56 1.18
N LYS A 195 63.35 81.71 0.43
CA LYS A 195 63.12 81.57 -1.01
C LYS A 195 63.64 80.25 -1.63
N GLY A 196 62.80 79.22 -1.59
CA GLY A 196 62.87 78.03 -2.45
C GLY A 196 61.47 77.49 -2.73
N LYS A 197 61.01 77.65 -3.98
CA LYS A 197 59.75 77.09 -4.54
C LYS A 197 59.94 75.59 -4.82
N SER A 198 58.94 74.73 -4.63
CA SER A 198 57.98 74.25 -5.65
C SER A 198 57.28 73.01 -5.04
N GLY A 199 56.07 72.58 -5.38
CA GLY A 199 54.98 73.00 -6.26
C GLY A 199 53.75 72.17 -5.84
N ILE A 200 52.61 72.82 -5.60
CA ILE A 200 51.38 72.70 -6.42
C ILE A 200 51.07 71.28 -6.89
N ARG A 201 49.98 70.71 -6.35
CA ARG A 201 48.73 70.47 -7.11
C ARG A 201 47.52 70.49 -6.16
N LYS A 202 46.57 71.37 -6.47
CA LYS A 202 45.20 71.40 -5.96
C LYS A 202 44.31 70.63 -6.94
N SER A 203 43.28 69.98 -6.42
CA SER A 203 41.92 69.92 -6.99
C SER A 203 41.01 69.22 -5.95
N THR A 204 40.09 69.92 -5.27
CA THR A 204 38.62 70.01 -5.57
C THR A 204 37.93 68.65 -5.59
N ALA A 205 36.73 68.41 -5.02
CA ALA A 205 35.70 69.20 -4.35
C ALA A 205 34.64 68.21 -3.79
N ALA A 206 33.69 68.71 -3.00
CA ALA A 206 32.36 68.12 -2.68
C ALA A 206 32.38 66.77 -1.92
N GLY A 207 31.75 66.60 -0.76
CA GLY A 207 30.36 66.97 -0.47
C GLY A 207 29.42 65.90 -1.02
N ARG A 208 29.11 64.87 -0.22
CA ARG A 208 27.79 64.19 -0.13
C ARG A 208 27.81 62.96 0.79
N LEU A 209 26.85 62.94 1.72
CA LEU A 209 26.19 61.73 2.25
C LEU A 209 25.72 60.81 1.10
N ILE A 210 25.53 59.52 1.39
CA ILE A 210 24.78 58.42 0.71
C ILE A 210 25.63 57.15 1.03
N ASP A 211 25.32 56.29 2.00
CA ASP A 211 24.20 55.35 2.16
C ASP A 211 23.91 54.46 0.94
N SER A 212 23.53 53.21 1.20
CA SER A 212 23.10 52.16 0.26
C SER A 212 24.20 51.34 -0.43
N ASP A 213 24.36 50.12 0.08
CA ASP A 213 24.21 48.84 -0.64
C ASP A 213 24.51 48.81 -2.15
N LYS A 214 25.50 48.00 -2.54
CA LYS A 214 25.32 46.86 -3.45
C LYS A 214 26.60 46.03 -3.63
N GLU A 215 26.37 44.73 -3.68
CA GLU A 215 27.20 43.62 -4.12
C GLU A 215 27.99 43.95 -5.41
N ASP A 216 29.27 43.55 -5.50
CA ASP A 216 29.62 42.30 -6.21
C ASP A 216 31.13 42.02 -6.28
N ALA A 217 31.43 40.73 -6.32
CA ALA A 217 32.63 40.07 -6.86
C ALA A 217 34.01 40.38 -6.25
N ARG A 218 34.37 39.57 -5.23
CA ARG A 218 35.75 39.05 -5.11
C ARG A 218 35.70 37.55 -4.79
N ASP A 219 36.02 36.73 -5.78
CA ASP A 219 36.40 35.33 -5.59
C ASP A 219 37.76 35.26 -4.88
N PRO A 220 37.87 34.41 -3.85
CA PRO A 220 39.00 33.48 -3.76
C PRO A 220 38.56 32.11 -3.15
N LEU A 221 39.12 30.93 -3.41
CA LEU A 221 40.22 30.37 -4.18
C LEU A 221 39.88 28.88 -4.37
N THR A 222 40.38 28.26 -5.43
CA THR A 222 40.25 26.82 -5.71
C THR A 222 40.69 25.92 -4.55
N PRO A 223 39.96 24.83 -4.23
CA PRO A 223 40.40 23.84 -3.23
C PRO A 223 41.64 23.05 -3.69
N ILE A 224 42.55 22.82 -2.75
CA ILE A 224 43.72 21.96 -2.89
C ILE A 224 43.25 20.50 -2.97
N ASN A 225 43.57 19.85 -4.08
CA ASN A 225 43.29 18.45 -4.36
C ASN A 225 44.18 17.55 -3.47
N PHE A 226 43.57 16.81 -2.54
CA PHE A 226 44.24 15.70 -1.86
C PHE A 226 43.91 14.41 -2.62
N ASN A 227 44.92 13.85 -3.27
CA ASN A 227 44.92 12.50 -3.83
C ASN A 227 44.36 11.50 -2.80
N SER A 228 43.31 10.76 -3.18
CA SER A 228 42.96 9.47 -2.58
C SER A 228 42.90 8.41 -3.68
N PRO A 229 43.53 7.24 -3.51
CA PRO A 229 43.40 6.13 -4.44
C PRO A 229 42.04 5.45 -4.28
N GLU A 230 41.48 5.06 -5.42
CA GLU A 230 40.23 4.32 -5.62
C GLU A 230 40.17 3.04 -4.77
N LEU A 231 39.06 2.88 -4.03
CA LEU A 231 38.59 1.58 -3.54
C LEU A 231 37.65 1.03 -4.59
N ASP A 232 38.16 0.11 -5.41
CA ASP A 232 37.37 -0.64 -6.37
C ASP A 232 36.30 -1.48 -5.66
N ALA A 233 35.11 -1.39 -6.23
CA ALA A 233 33.89 -2.02 -5.78
C ALA A 233 33.93 -3.54 -5.92
N PHE A 234 33.49 -4.22 -4.87
CA PHE A 234 32.97 -5.58 -4.93
C PHE A 234 31.66 -5.57 -5.73
N HIS A 235 31.63 -6.27 -6.87
CA HIS A 235 30.41 -6.76 -7.49
C HIS A 235 30.14 -8.20 -7.04
N PRO A 236 28.93 -8.54 -6.56
CA PRO A 236 28.45 -9.91 -6.55
C PRO A 236 27.74 -10.22 -7.87
N SER A 237 28.21 -11.24 -8.59
CA SER A 237 27.48 -11.83 -9.70
C SER A 237 26.34 -12.70 -9.16
N VAL A 238 25.15 -12.52 -9.74
CA VAL A 238 24.08 -13.52 -9.78
C VAL A 238 24.40 -14.56 -10.85
#